data_AF-A0A914UX86-F1
#
_entry.id   AF-A0A914UX86-F1
#
_cell.length_a   1.000
_cell.length_b   1.000
_cell.length_c   1.000
_cell.angle_alpha   90.00
_cell.angle_beta   90.00
_cell.angle_gamma   90.00
#
_symmetry.space_group_name_H-M   'P 1'
#
loop_
_entity.id
_entity.type
_entity.pdbx_description
1 polymer ?
#
loop_
_entity_poly.entity_id
_entity_poly.type
_entity_poly.pdbx_seq_one_letter_code
_entity_poly.pdbx_strand_id
1 'polypeptide(L)'
;MKDEGEFRRGTSSRSTAGGRLGSVGPYTGMASGAVPLRPPVQMFVQWNTDQLCEWLAEIGLSLYVAEARRVVQSGRHLLTMTHHEMEKELCIKSPLHRKRLRLALRAIEEGTTDPASRMDYHQVLRWLDDIGLPQYRDAFAESLVDGPMLVALTAEDLIHMRVVTALHHATIARGIELLRNCGFNLNRIQRKFNPAAITKTPCPHVVETWSQHCTSEWLRTIDLAEFTPNLMCAGIHGALLVLEPTFTAESLAEVLQMPAHKTLLRRHLATHFNQMLGPDIVARKRDVLAQPFVVQLSPALRVRLLKKGFSLSRKKSKNEVYVEPDELVCQP
;
A
#
# COMPACT_ATOMS: atom_id res chain seq x y z
N MET A 1 -49.41 50.72 21.69
CA MET A 1 -47.96 50.69 22.01
C MET A 1 -47.26 50.01 20.85
N LYS A 2 -46.43 50.79 20.16
CA LYS A 2 -45.37 50.46 19.19
C LYS A 2 -45.72 49.63 17.94
N ASP A 3 -45.83 50.43 16.89
CA ASP A 3 -45.52 50.29 15.47
C ASP A 3 -44.15 49.62 15.15
N GLU A 4 -43.93 49.37 13.85
CA GLU A 4 -42.74 48.86 13.12
C GLU A 4 -42.97 47.47 12.49
N GLY A 5 -42.89 47.25 11.19
CA GLY A 5 -42.53 48.08 10.05
C GLY A 5 -42.17 47.13 8.89
N GLU A 6 -42.92 47.20 7.79
CA GLU A 6 -42.68 46.43 6.57
C GLU A 6 -41.58 47.11 5.73
N PHE A 7 -40.49 46.42 5.39
CA PHE A 7 -39.53 46.87 4.36
C PHE A 7 -39.05 45.72 3.48
N ARG A 8 -39.20 45.89 2.17
CA ARG A 8 -38.76 44.98 1.09
C ARG A 8 -37.36 45.33 0.57
N ARG A 9 -36.64 44.25 0.21
CA ARG A 9 -35.55 44.06 -0.79
C ARG A 9 -34.27 44.89 -0.68
N GLY A 10 -33.19 44.18 -0.33
CA GLY A 10 -31.81 44.40 -0.76
C GLY A 10 -31.25 43.11 -1.36
N THR A 11 -30.57 43.21 -2.50
CA THR A 11 -30.09 42.14 -3.36
C THR A 11 -28.84 41.42 -2.87
N SER A 12 -28.65 40.22 -3.45
CA SER A 12 -27.36 39.59 -3.80
C SER A 12 -26.37 39.19 -2.70
N SER A 13 -26.36 37.91 -2.37
CA SER A 13 -25.19 37.03 -2.60
C SER A 13 -25.56 35.59 -2.28
N ARG A 14 -25.82 34.79 -3.32
CA ARG A 14 -25.81 33.33 -3.21
C ARG A 14 -24.36 32.90 -3.12
N SER A 15 -23.89 32.52 -1.94
CA SER A 15 -22.67 31.74 -1.80
C SER A 15 -22.94 30.32 -2.30
N THR A 16 -22.85 30.12 -3.62
CA THR A 16 -22.66 28.78 -4.18
C THR A 16 -21.20 28.39 -3.94
N ALA A 17 -20.89 27.93 -2.73
CA ALA A 17 -19.73 27.07 -2.55
C ALA A 17 -20.08 25.73 -3.22
N GLY A 18 -19.84 25.65 -4.53
CA GLY A 18 -19.88 24.40 -5.26
C GLY A 18 -18.82 23.48 -4.66
N GLY A 19 -19.23 22.60 -3.76
CA GLY A 19 -18.40 21.52 -3.27
C GLY A 19 -18.00 20.65 -4.46
N ARG A 20 -16.77 20.83 -4.94
CA ARG A 20 -16.16 19.87 -5.87
C ARG A 20 -15.77 18.63 -5.08
N LEU A 21 -16.76 17.77 -4.83
CA LEU A 21 -16.51 16.35 -4.57
C LEU A 21 -16.11 15.70 -5.90
N GLY A 22 -14.86 15.88 -6.30
CA GLY A 22 -14.27 15.18 -7.43
C GLY A 22 -13.92 13.75 -7.03
N SER A 23 -14.93 12.87 -6.97
CA SER A 23 -14.71 11.44 -7.03
C SER A 23 -14.62 11.05 -8.50
N VAL A 24 -13.41 10.83 -9.01
CA VAL A 24 -13.21 10.23 -10.33
C VAL A 24 -12.86 8.77 -10.10
N GLY A 25 -13.87 7.91 -10.25
CA GLY A 25 -13.70 6.47 -10.32
C GLY A 25 -12.96 6.03 -11.60
N PRO A 26 -12.57 4.75 -11.69
CA PRO A 26 -11.47 4.31 -12.53
C PRO A 26 -11.83 4.27 -14.04
N TYR A 27 -10.98 4.92 -14.84
CA TYR A 27 -10.70 4.66 -16.26
C TYR A 27 -11.85 4.65 -17.29
N THR A 28 -13.06 5.04 -16.93
CA THR A 28 -14.15 5.17 -17.91
C THR A 28 -15.01 6.40 -17.61
N GLY A 29 -14.94 7.39 -18.48
CA GLY A 29 -15.75 8.60 -18.42
C GLY A 29 -14.90 9.86 -18.52
N MET A 30 -14.45 10.18 -19.73
CA MET A 30 -14.00 11.54 -20.02
C MET A 30 -15.17 12.48 -19.72
N ALA A 31 -15.04 13.28 -18.66
CA ALA A 31 -15.72 14.56 -18.66
C ALA A 31 -15.20 15.34 -19.87
N SER A 32 -16.09 15.76 -20.76
CA SER A 32 -15.76 16.50 -21.98
C SER A 32 -14.84 17.69 -21.63
N GLY A 33 -13.54 17.56 -21.87
CA GLY A 33 -12.54 18.60 -21.61
C GLY A 33 -11.31 18.18 -20.78
N ALA A 34 -11.29 17.01 -20.12
CA ALA A 34 -10.14 16.59 -19.31
C ALA A 34 -9.01 15.95 -20.15
N VAL A 35 -7.76 16.34 -19.92
CA VAL A 35 -6.59 15.69 -20.54
C VAL A 35 -6.52 14.19 -20.15
N PRO A 36 -6.20 13.28 -21.09
CA PRO A 36 -6.07 11.87 -20.78
C PRO A 36 -4.89 11.63 -19.84
N LEU A 37 -5.04 10.79 -18.82
CA LEU A 37 -3.95 10.42 -17.92
C LEU A 37 -2.82 9.65 -18.62
N ARG A 38 -3.17 8.90 -19.67
CA ARG A 38 -2.27 8.05 -20.48
C ARG A 38 -2.48 8.27 -21.96
N PRO A 39 -2.05 9.42 -22.49
CA PRO A 39 -2.05 9.68 -23.92
C PRO A 39 -1.10 8.71 -24.65
N PRO A 40 -1.33 8.42 -25.94
CA PRO A 40 -0.29 7.88 -26.80
C PRO A 40 0.95 8.77 -26.78
N VAL A 41 2.14 8.19 -26.74
CA VAL A 41 3.41 8.93 -26.62
C VAL A 41 3.56 9.99 -27.73
N GLN A 42 3.11 9.71 -28.95
CA GLN A 42 3.17 10.63 -30.09
C GLN A 42 2.33 11.89 -29.86
N MET A 43 1.26 11.79 -29.08
CA MET A 43 0.45 12.93 -28.67
C MET A 43 1.11 13.67 -27.51
N PHE A 44 1.58 12.95 -26.48
CA PHE A 44 2.21 13.56 -25.30
C PHE A 44 3.41 14.43 -25.66
N VAL A 45 4.28 13.97 -26.56
CA VAL A 45 5.49 14.72 -26.94
C VAL A 45 5.20 16.10 -27.54
N GLN A 46 4.00 16.29 -28.10
CA GLN A 46 3.54 17.53 -28.74
C GLN A 46 2.73 18.43 -27.79
N TRP A 47 2.48 17.99 -26.55
CA TRP A 47 1.69 18.77 -25.61
C TRP A 47 2.37 20.09 -25.26
N ASN A 48 1.54 21.13 -25.22
CA ASN A 48 1.95 22.46 -24.76
C ASN A 48 1.98 22.53 -23.22
N THR A 49 2.52 23.64 -22.70
CA THR A 49 2.68 23.85 -21.27
C THR A 49 1.36 23.77 -20.48
N ASP A 50 0.24 24.24 -21.04
CA ASP A 50 -1.06 24.20 -20.35
C ASP A 50 -1.57 22.77 -20.21
N GLN A 51 -1.50 21.97 -21.28
CA GLN A 51 -1.87 20.55 -21.25
C GLN A 51 -1.01 19.76 -20.26
N LEU A 52 0.30 20.04 -20.20
CA LEU A 52 1.21 19.41 -19.26
C LEU A 52 0.91 19.80 -17.81
N CYS A 53 0.56 21.06 -17.57
CA CYS A 53 0.15 21.53 -16.25
C CYS A 53 -1.15 20.87 -15.78
N GLU A 54 -2.14 20.78 -16.65
CA GLU A 54 -3.39 20.08 -16.37
C GLU A 54 -3.13 18.60 -16.06
N TRP A 55 -2.32 17.92 -16.89
CA TRP A 55 -1.99 16.52 -16.67
C TRP A 55 -1.22 16.30 -15.36
N LEU A 56 -0.27 17.18 -15.04
CA LEU A 56 0.49 17.11 -13.79
C LEU A 56 -0.44 17.25 -12.57
N ALA A 57 -1.45 18.11 -12.65
CA ALA A 57 -2.47 18.24 -11.61
C ALA A 57 -3.33 16.97 -11.51
N GLU A 58 -3.77 16.41 -12.64
CA GLU A 58 -4.61 15.20 -12.70
C GLU A 58 -3.90 13.95 -12.16
N ILE A 59 -2.58 13.82 -12.36
CA ILE A 59 -1.81 12.73 -11.73
C ILE A 59 -1.49 13.01 -10.24
N GLY A 60 -2.04 14.08 -9.65
CA GLY A 60 -1.91 14.41 -8.23
C GLY A 60 -0.68 15.24 -7.86
N LEU A 61 0.05 15.77 -8.84
CA LEU A 61 1.28 16.55 -8.66
C LEU A 61 1.04 18.07 -8.82
N SER A 62 -0.17 18.53 -8.46
CA SER A 62 -0.61 19.93 -8.57
C SER A 62 0.32 20.92 -7.86
N LEU A 63 0.98 20.51 -6.78
CA LEU A 63 1.96 21.32 -6.03
C LEU A 63 3.14 21.78 -6.90
N TYR A 64 3.44 21.08 -8.00
CA TYR A 64 4.60 21.36 -8.86
C TYR A 64 4.22 22.08 -10.16
N VAL A 65 2.93 22.36 -10.38
CA VAL A 65 2.42 22.98 -11.62
C VAL A 65 3.02 24.37 -11.86
N ALA A 66 3.22 25.17 -10.81
CA ALA A 66 3.79 26.51 -10.95
C ALA A 66 5.22 26.49 -11.54
N GLU A 67 6.08 25.62 -11.02
CA GLU A 67 7.45 25.46 -11.56
C GLU A 67 7.46 24.73 -12.89
N ALA A 68 6.62 23.70 -13.07
CA ALA A 68 6.49 23.01 -14.34
C ALA A 68 6.09 23.97 -15.47
N ARG A 69 5.17 24.91 -15.22
CA ARG A 69 4.78 25.95 -16.17
C ARG A 69 5.96 26.83 -16.61
N ARG A 70 6.90 27.09 -15.71
CA ARG A 70 8.05 27.96 -15.97
C ARG A 70 9.15 27.25 -16.76
N VAL A 71 9.36 25.94 -16.51
CA VAL A 71 10.53 25.22 -17.04
C VAL A 71 10.19 24.22 -18.14
N VAL A 72 9.03 23.57 -18.09
CA VAL A 72 8.67 22.51 -19.03
C VAL A 72 8.12 23.10 -20.32
N GLN A 73 8.84 22.85 -21.40
CA GLN A 73 8.56 23.44 -22.72
C GLN A 73 7.67 22.56 -23.60
N SER A 74 7.75 21.23 -23.42
CA SER A 74 6.98 20.25 -24.19
C SER A 74 6.93 18.93 -23.44
N GLY A 75 6.03 18.02 -23.83
CA GLY A 75 6.03 16.67 -23.27
C GLY A 75 7.29 15.88 -23.61
N ARG A 76 7.93 16.17 -24.76
CA ARG A 76 9.25 15.61 -25.10
C ARG A 76 10.31 16.02 -24.08
N HIS A 77 10.35 17.29 -23.70
CA HIS A 77 11.25 17.78 -22.65
C HIS A 77 10.98 17.03 -21.35
N LEU A 78 9.71 16.96 -20.90
CA LEU A 78 9.33 16.30 -19.64
C LEU A 78 9.70 14.81 -19.59
N LEU A 79 9.52 14.07 -20.68
CA LEU A 79 9.93 12.66 -20.80
C LEU A 79 11.44 12.48 -20.58
N THR A 80 12.24 13.37 -21.18
CA THR A 80 13.71 13.26 -21.16
C THR A 80 14.37 13.86 -19.93
N MET A 81 13.66 14.66 -19.12
CA MET A 81 14.20 15.21 -17.87
C MET A 81 14.79 14.07 -17.03
N THR A 82 15.87 14.32 -16.30
CA THR A 82 16.57 13.39 -15.39
C THR A 82 16.04 13.52 -13.95
N HIS A 83 16.40 12.59 -13.06
CA HIS A 83 16.01 12.69 -11.64
C HIS A 83 16.54 13.97 -10.99
N HIS A 84 17.73 14.41 -11.41
CA HIS A 84 18.34 15.63 -10.92
C HIS A 84 17.58 16.88 -11.38
N GLU A 85 17.20 16.95 -12.66
CA GLU A 85 16.41 18.07 -13.20
C GLU A 85 15.01 18.12 -12.56
N MET A 86 14.35 16.97 -12.36
CA MET A 86 13.08 16.92 -11.60
C MET A 86 13.21 17.48 -10.18
N GLU A 87 14.34 17.23 -9.51
CA GLU A 87 14.58 17.78 -8.17
C GLU A 87 14.90 19.27 -8.16
N LYS A 88 15.73 19.70 -9.11
CA LYS A 88 16.30 21.05 -9.14
C LYS A 88 15.40 22.05 -9.85
N GLU A 89 14.87 21.67 -11.00
CA GLU A 89 14.10 22.55 -11.86
C GLU A 89 12.62 22.57 -11.51
N LEU A 90 12.03 21.39 -11.24
CA LEU A 90 10.63 21.28 -10.82
C LEU A 90 10.46 21.37 -9.29
N CYS A 91 11.56 21.53 -8.56
CA CYS A 91 11.60 21.61 -7.10
C CYS A 91 10.97 20.39 -6.38
N ILE A 92 10.93 19.21 -7.01
CA ILE A 92 10.36 18.00 -6.41
C ILE A 92 11.37 17.39 -5.43
N LYS A 93 11.29 17.76 -4.15
CA LYS A 93 12.18 17.27 -3.08
C LYS A 93 11.84 15.86 -2.60
N SER A 94 10.55 15.50 -2.62
CA SER A 94 10.12 14.15 -2.23
C SER A 94 10.62 13.12 -3.27
N PRO A 95 11.41 12.11 -2.87
CA PRO A 95 11.83 11.04 -3.78
C PRO A 95 10.64 10.24 -4.31
N LEU A 96 9.57 10.08 -3.52
CA LEU A 96 8.37 9.36 -3.88
C LEU A 96 7.53 10.11 -4.91
N HIS A 97 7.47 11.45 -4.84
CA HIS A 97 6.83 12.25 -5.89
C HIS A 97 7.59 12.19 -7.21
N ARG A 98 8.93 12.17 -7.17
CA ARG A 98 9.75 11.95 -8.37
C ARG A 98 9.52 10.55 -8.94
N LYS A 99 9.45 9.52 -8.10
CA LYS A 99 9.14 8.15 -8.50
C LYS A 99 7.74 8.06 -9.13
N ARG A 100 6.73 8.70 -8.54
CA ARG A 100 5.37 8.82 -9.11
C ARG A 100 5.39 9.39 -10.52
N LEU A 101 6.01 10.56 -10.70
CA LEU A 101 6.13 11.21 -12.01
C LEU A 101 6.82 10.30 -13.03
N ARG A 102 7.90 9.62 -12.61
CA ARG A 102 8.63 8.68 -13.47
C ARG A 102 7.79 7.51 -13.92
N LEU A 103 7.03 6.89 -13.02
CA LEU A 103 6.16 5.78 -13.37
C LEU A 103 5.06 6.23 -14.34
N ALA A 104 4.50 7.42 -14.14
CA ALA A 104 3.52 7.99 -15.06
C ALA A 104 4.10 8.24 -16.46
N LEU A 105 5.29 8.84 -16.55
CA LEU A 105 5.98 9.07 -17.83
C LEU A 105 6.36 7.77 -18.52
N ARG A 106 6.90 6.79 -17.77
CA ARG A 106 7.25 5.46 -18.28
C ARG A 106 6.04 4.74 -18.85
N ALA A 107 4.89 4.81 -18.17
CA ALA A 107 3.64 4.22 -18.67
C ALA A 107 3.18 4.82 -20.00
N ILE A 108 3.42 6.13 -20.21
CA ILE A 108 3.16 6.79 -21.49
C ILE A 108 4.13 6.29 -22.58
N GLU A 109 5.42 6.16 -22.25
CA GLU A 109 6.44 5.68 -23.20
C GLU A 109 6.20 4.22 -23.62
N GLU A 110 5.87 3.34 -22.68
CA GLU A 110 5.65 1.93 -22.93
C GLU A 110 4.28 1.64 -23.56
N GLY A 111 3.31 2.55 -23.39
CA GLY A 111 1.93 2.37 -23.86
C GLY A 111 1.19 1.21 -23.19
N THR A 112 1.68 0.74 -22.03
CA THR A 112 1.14 -0.41 -21.31
C THR A 112 0.06 0.00 -20.31
N THR A 113 -0.92 -0.88 -20.10
CA THR A 113 -1.93 -0.71 -19.05
C THR A 113 -1.81 -1.84 -18.04
N ASP A 114 -1.11 -1.57 -16.94
CA ASP A 114 -1.02 -2.48 -15.80
C ASP A 114 -2.35 -2.51 -15.02
N PRO A 115 -2.91 -3.68 -14.65
CA PRO A 115 -4.02 -3.78 -13.68
C PRO A 115 -3.87 -2.90 -12.43
N ALA A 116 -2.63 -2.71 -11.92
CA ALA A 116 -2.33 -1.86 -10.76
C ALA A 116 -2.85 -0.43 -10.93
N SER A 117 -2.86 0.05 -12.17
CA SER A 117 -3.35 1.38 -12.54
C SER A 117 -4.77 1.65 -12.07
N ARG A 118 -5.62 0.62 -11.99
CA ARG A 118 -7.03 0.71 -11.57
C ARG A 118 -7.21 1.23 -10.15
N MET A 119 -6.14 1.24 -9.37
CA MET A 119 -6.13 1.58 -7.96
C MET A 119 -5.54 2.98 -7.76
N ASP A 120 -6.42 3.96 -7.49
CA ASP A 120 -6.01 5.31 -7.11
C ASP A 120 -5.43 5.36 -5.68
N TYR A 121 -4.84 6.49 -5.29
CA TYR A 121 -4.23 6.61 -3.97
C TYR A 121 -5.26 6.49 -2.83
N HIS A 122 -6.51 6.93 -3.00
CA HIS A 122 -7.55 6.76 -1.98
C HIS A 122 -7.92 5.28 -1.76
N GLN A 123 -7.94 4.50 -2.83
CA GLN A 123 -8.11 3.05 -2.79
C GLN A 123 -6.93 2.38 -2.08
N VAL A 124 -5.70 2.85 -2.31
CA VAL A 124 -4.51 2.42 -1.53
C VAL A 124 -4.70 2.71 -0.04
N LEU A 125 -5.16 3.91 0.34
CA LEU A 125 -5.40 4.24 1.74
C LEU A 125 -6.46 3.36 2.40
N ARG A 126 -7.55 3.02 1.68
CA ARG A 126 -8.56 2.07 2.18
C ARG A 126 -7.99 0.65 2.29
N TRP A 127 -7.15 0.25 1.34
CA TRP A 127 -6.51 -1.06 1.37
C TRP A 127 -5.54 -1.20 2.55
N LEU A 128 -4.88 -0.12 3.00
CA LEU A 128 -4.09 -0.14 4.24
C LEU A 128 -4.94 -0.53 5.45
N ASP A 129 -6.20 -0.10 5.53
CA ASP A 129 -7.12 -0.55 6.58
C ASP A 129 -7.41 -2.06 6.46
N ASP A 130 -7.63 -2.55 5.24
CA ASP A 130 -7.91 -3.96 4.96
C ASP A 130 -6.77 -4.89 5.38
N ILE A 131 -5.51 -4.48 5.19
CA ILE A 131 -4.34 -5.28 5.61
C ILE A 131 -3.92 -5.03 7.07
N GLY A 132 -4.62 -4.15 7.79
CA GLY A 132 -4.37 -3.88 9.21
C GLY A 132 -3.23 -2.91 9.50
N LEU A 133 -2.94 -1.98 8.59
CA LEU A 133 -1.90 -0.96 8.71
C LEU A 133 -2.43 0.50 8.59
N PRO A 134 -3.52 0.88 9.27
CA PRO A 134 -4.11 2.22 9.14
C PRO A 134 -3.16 3.35 9.60
N GLN A 135 -2.19 3.05 10.47
CA GLN A 135 -1.22 4.02 10.98
C GLN A 135 -0.29 4.61 9.91
N TYR A 136 -0.19 3.99 8.73
CA TYR A 136 0.66 4.46 7.64
C TYR A 136 -0.10 5.30 6.60
N ARG A 137 -1.40 5.55 6.81
CA ARG A 137 -2.24 6.28 5.84
C ARG A 137 -1.69 7.66 5.52
N ASP A 138 -1.29 8.42 6.55
CA ASP A 138 -0.79 9.77 6.34
C ASP A 138 0.51 9.76 5.54
N ALA A 139 1.46 8.87 5.87
CA ALA A 139 2.72 8.74 5.14
C ALA A 139 2.51 8.33 3.66
N PHE A 140 1.56 7.42 3.39
CA PHE A 140 1.22 6.99 2.03
C PHE A 140 0.47 8.10 1.26
N ALA A 141 -0.39 8.85 1.93
CA ALA A 141 -1.13 9.97 1.34
C ALA A 141 -0.19 11.12 0.98
N GLU A 142 0.68 11.52 1.92
CA GLU A 142 1.72 12.55 1.72
C GLU A 142 2.70 12.17 0.62
N SER A 143 2.93 10.88 0.40
CA SER A 143 3.81 10.35 -0.65
C SER A 143 3.09 10.05 -1.97
N LEU A 144 1.78 10.27 -2.03
CA LEU A 144 0.91 10.03 -3.18
C LEU A 144 0.99 8.60 -3.74
N VAL A 145 1.04 7.58 -2.86
CA VAL A 145 1.18 6.17 -3.28
C VAL A 145 -0.13 5.67 -3.89
N ASP A 146 -0.12 5.39 -5.20
CA ASP A 146 -1.18 4.70 -5.93
C ASP A 146 -0.78 3.26 -6.30
N GLY A 147 -1.63 2.55 -7.05
CA GLY A 147 -1.37 1.15 -7.44
C GLY A 147 -0.06 0.94 -8.21
N PRO A 148 0.24 1.72 -9.27
CA PRO A 148 1.54 1.66 -9.94
C PRO A 148 2.72 1.92 -9.00
N MET A 149 2.58 2.83 -8.04
CA MET A 149 3.61 3.01 -7.02
C MET A 149 3.74 1.79 -6.11
N LEU A 150 2.63 1.18 -5.65
CA LEU A 150 2.66 0.01 -4.76
C LEU A 150 3.55 -1.11 -5.32
N VAL A 151 3.40 -1.43 -6.62
CA VAL A 151 4.19 -2.50 -7.26
C VAL A 151 5.66 -2.13 -7.48
N ALA A 152 6.00 -0.85 -7.39
CA ALA A 152 7.33 -0.29 -7.60
C ALA A 152 8.00 0.20 -6.30
N LEU A 153 7.35 0.00 -5.14
CA LEU A 153 7.93 0.34 -3.85
C LEU A 153 9.16 -0.52 -3.58
N THR A 154 10.22 0.11 -3.06
CA THR A 154 11.44 -0.55 -2.60
C THR A 154 11.55 -0.56 -1.07
N ALA A 155 12.49 -1.32 -0.54
CA ALA A 155 12.81 -1.31 0.88
C ALA A 155 13.19 0.10 1.39
N GLU A 156 13.92 0.88 0.58
CA GLU A 156 14.25 2.28 0.90
C GLU A 156 13.00 3.16 0.99
N ASP A 157 12.04 3.00 0.07
CA ASP A 157 10.79 3.77 0.09
C ASP A 157 9.99 3.51 1.36
N LEU A 158 9.87 2.24 1.78
CA LEU A 158 9.17 1.88 3.01
C LEU A 158 9.83 2.51 4.23
N ILE A 159 11.17 2.50 4.31
CA ILE A 159 11.90 3.14 5.40
C ILE A 159 11.73 4.66 5.36
N HIS A 160 11.69 5.28 4.18
CA HIS A 160 11.39 6.70 4.00
C HIS A 160 10.01 7.05 4.58
N MET A 161 9.01 6.20 4.34
CA MET A 161 7.65 6.29 4.91
C MET A 161 7.55 5.77 6.36
N ARG A 162 8.68 5.53 7.04
CA ARG A 162 8.75 5.07 8.45
C ARG A 162 8.15 3.68 8.71
N VAL A 163 8.02 2.86 7.68
CA VAL A 163 7.74 1.43 7.80
C VAL A 163 9.07 0.71 8.00
N VAL A 164 9.38 0.32 9.24
CA VAL A 164 10.74 -0.15 9.62
C VAL A 164 10.78 -1.56 10.22
N THR A 165 9.63 -2.18 10.49
CA THR A 165 9.57 -3.55 11.01
C THR A 165 9.53 -4.54 9.84
N ALA A 166 10.21 -5.68 10.00
CA ALA A 166 10.20 -6.74 8.99
C ALA A 166 8.77 -7.29 8.81
N LEU A 167 8.00 -7.35 9.90
CA LEU A 167 6.60 -7.75 9.86
C LEU A 167 5.77 -6.86 8.93
N HIS A 168 5.87 -5.54 9.04
CA HIS A 168 5.08 -4.64 8.19
C HIS A 168 5.57 -4.63 6.73
N HIS A 169 6.88 -4.82 6.49
CA HIS A 169 7.40 -5.03 5.13
C HIS A 169 6.76 -6.28 4.50
N ALA A 170 6.77 -7.40 5.21
CA ALA A 170 6.15 -8.65 4.75
C ALA A 170 4.63 -8.51 4.58
N THR A 171 3.94 -7.81 5.50
CA THR A 171 2.51 -7.50 5.39
C THR A 171 2.21 -6.76 4.09
N ILE A 172 2.95 -5.70 3.77
CA ILE A 172 2.73 -4.92 2.54
C ILE A 172 3.07 -5.79 1.32
N ALA A 173 4.17 -6.54 1.36
CA ALA A 173 4.59 -7.41 0.26
C ALA A 173 3.53 -8.45 -0.09
N ARG A 174 3.06 -9.23 0.90
CA ARG A 174 2.04 -10.26 0.68
C ARG A 174 0.67 -9.69 0.34
N GLY A 175 0.36 -8.49 0.84
CA GLY A 175 -0.84 -7.77 0.42
C GLY A 175 -0.79 -7.35 -1.06
N ILE A 176 0.36 -6.88 -1.55
CA ILE A 176 0.57 -6.56 -2.98
C ILE A 176 0.47 -7.83 -3.83
N GLU A 177 1.05 -8.94 -3.37
CA GLU A 177 0.94 -10.24 -4.04
C GLU A 177 -0.53 -10.69 -4.18
N LEU A 178 -1.33 -10.57 -3.12
CA LEU A 178 -2.78 -10.81 -3.18
C LEU A 178 -3.47 -9.88 -4.19
N LEU A 179 -3.11 -8.59 -4.21
CA LEU A 179 -3.67 -7.65 -5.20
C LEU A 179 -3.36 -8.11 -6.62
N ARG A 180 -2.14 -8.56 -6.92
CA ARG A 180 -1.77 -9.12 -8.22
C ARG A 180 -2.59 -10.36 -8.56
N ASN A 181 -2.71 -11.31 -7.63
CA ASN A 181 -3.53 -12.53 -7.78
C ASN A 181 -5.01 -12.19 -8.05
N CYS A 182 -5.48 -11.05 -7.53
CA CYS A 182 -6.83 -10.54 -7.70
C CYS A 182 -7.01 -9.61 -8.91
N GLY A 183 -5.97 -9.35 -9.70
CA GLY A 183 -6.00 -8.37 -10.80
C GLY A 183 -6.33 -6.95 -10.33
N PHE A 184 -5.87 -6.59 -9.12
CA PHE A 184 -6.12 -5.33 -8.42
C PHE A 184 -7.61 -5.02 -8.18
N ASN A 185 -8.45 -6.06 -8.07
CA ASN A 185 -9.85 -5.91 -7.70
C ASN A 185 -10.05 -6.01 -6.19
N LEU A 186 -10.19 -4.86 -5.52
CA LEU A 186 -10.40 -4.76 -4.06
C LEU A 186 -11.68 -5.44 -3.54
N ASN A 187 -12.63 -5.76 -4.41
CA ASN A 187 -13.83 -6.51 -4.02
C ASN A 187 -13.54 -7.99 -3.74
N ARG A 188 -12.37 -8.50 -4.16
CA ARG A 188 -11.94 -9.87 -3.85
C ARG A 188 -11.41 -10.02 -2.42
N ILE A 189 -11.09 -8.93 -1.73
CA ILE A 189 -10.72 -8.95 -0.31
C ILE A 189 -11.99 -9.13 0.54
N GLN A 190 -12.02 -10.19 1.34
CA GLN A 190 -13.12 -10.49 2.24
C GLN A 190 -13.06 -9.59 3.46
N ARG A 191 -14.14 -8.84 3.69
CA ARG A 191 -14.32 -7.96 4.87
C ARG A 191 -15.39 -8.47 5.83
N LYS A 192 -16.01 -9.62 5.51
CA LYS A 192 -17.00 -10.29 6.36
C LYS A 192 -16.53 -11.73 6.53
N PHE A 193 -16.30 -12.12 7.77
CA PHE A 193 -15.86 -13.47 8.09
C PHE A 193 -17.00 -14.48 7.89
N ASN A 194 -16.67 -15.63 7.29
CA ASN A 194 -17.60 -16.74 7.12
C ASN A 194 -17.03 -18.03 7.76
N PRO A 195 -17.50 -18.43 8.96
CA PRO A 195 -16.96 -19.60 9.67
C PRO A 195 -17.21 -20.92 8.92
N ALA A 196 -18.25 -20.99 8.09
CA ALA A 196 -18.56 -22.20 7.33
C ALA A 196 -17.47 -22.52 6.28
N ALA A 197 -16.67 -21.54 5.88
CA ALA A 197 -15.65 -21.69 4.85
C ALA A 197 -14.40 -22.46 5.31
N ILE A 198 -14.16 -22.56 6.63
CA ILE A 198 -12.91 -23.13 7.20
C ILE A 198 -13.16 -24.29 8.17
N THR A 199 -14.42 -24.67 8.42
CA THR A 199 -14.78 -25.61 9.50
C THR A 199 -14.59 -27.08 9.13
N LYS A 200 -14.68 -27.44 7.84
CA LYS A 200 -14.65 -28.85 7.40
C LYS A 200 -13.32 -29.27 6.79
N THR A 201 -12.73 -28.42 5.97
CA THR A 201 -11.52 -28.70 5.19
C THR A 201 -10.61 -27.48 5.18
N PRO A 202 -9.28 -27.65 5.10
CA PRO A 202 -8.36 -26.54 4.87
C PRO A 202 -8.73 -25.81 3.58
N CYS A 203 -8.85 -24.48 3.65
CA CYS A 203 -9.27 -23.64 2.53
C CYS A 203 -8.32 -22.43 2.38
N PRO A 204 -7.02 -22.62 2.18
CA PRO A 204 -6.02 -21.55 2.22
C PRO A 204 -6.29 -20.44 1.20
N HIS A 205 -6.84 -20.76 0.02
CA HIS A 205 -7.28 -19.78 -0.99
C HIS A 205 -8.39 -18.81 -0.51
N VAL A 206 -9.24 -19.24 0.44
CA VAL A 206 -10.25 -18.36 1.03
C VAL A 206 -9.60 -17.49 2.09
N VAL A 207 -8.75 -18.10 2.91
CA VAL A 207 -8.00 -17.44 3.98
C VAL A 207 -7.10 -16.36 3.41
N GLU A 208 -6.44 -16.60 2.28
CA GLU A 208 -5.55 -15.64 1.59
C GLU A 208 -6.27 -14.29 1.34
N THR A 209 -7.56 -14.34 1.04
CA THR A 209 -8.38 -13.16 0.73
C THR A 209 -8.88 -12.40 1.97
N TRP A 210 -8.62 -12.89 3.18
CA TRP A 210 -9.12 -12.24 4.40
C TRP A 210 -8.46 -10.88 4.64
N SER A 211 -9.29 -9.90 4.98
CA SER A 211 -8.82 -8.68 5.64
C SER A 211 -8.34 -8.98 7.06
N GLN A 212 -7.70 -7.98 7.68
CA GLN A 212 -7.36 -8.02 9.11
C GLN A 212 -8.61 -8.24 9.97
N HIS A 213 -9.74 -7.64 9.61
CA HIS A 213 -10.99 -7.84 10.35
C HIS A 213 -11.44 -9.30 10.33
N CYS A 214 -11.38 -9.97 9.17
CA CYS A 214 -11.68 -11.40 9.09
C CYS A 214 -10.74 -12.26 9.94
N THR A 215 -9.45 -11.89 10.02
CA THR A 215 -8.49 -12.58 10.89
C THR A 215 -8.82 -12.40 12.38
N SER A 216 -9.28 -11.20 12.76
CA SER A 216 -9.75 -10.92 14.13
C SER A 216 -11.00 -11.73 14.48
N GLU A 217 -11.99 -11.77 13.59
CA GLU A 217 -13.21 -12.58 13.80
C GLU A 217 -12.91 -14.08 13.84
N TRP A 218 -11.97 -14.57 13.04
CA TRP A 218 -11.51 -15.95 13.13
C TRP A 218 -10.97 -16.30 14.52
N LEU A 219 -10.11 -15.45 15.10
CA LEU A 219 -9.61 -15.65 16.47
C LEU A 219 -10.74 -15.74 17.50
N ARG A 220 -11.81 -14.95 17.34
CA ARG A 220 -12.98 -15.03 18.23
C ARG A 220 -13.68 -16.38 18.13
N THR A 221 -13.76 -16.96 16.94
CA THR A 221 -14.42 -18.27 16.73
C THR A 221 -13.64 -19.47 17.28
N ILE A 222 -12.36 -19.28 17.61
CA ILE A 222 -11.52 -20.29 18.26
C ILE A 222 -11.24 -19.94 19.72
N ASP A 223 -12.12 -19.18 20.36
CA ASP A 223 -12.04 -18.81 21.80
C ASP A 223 -10.80 -17.98 22.18
N LEU A 224 -10.26 -17.18 21.26
CA LEU A 224 -9.12 -16.28 21.49
C LEU A 224 -9.49 -14.79 21.40
N ALA A 225 -10.75 -14.46 21.68
CA ALA A 225 -11.29 -13.10 21.56
C ALA A 225 -10.52 -12.07 22.42
N GLU A 226 -10.06 -12.47 23.61
CA GLU A 226 -9.32 -11.60 24.54
C GLU A 226 -8.00 -11.05 23.96
N PHE A 227 -7.41 -11.75 22.98
CA PHE A 227 -6.15 -11.34 22.34
C PHE A 227 -6.35 -10.44 21.12
N THR A 228 -7.57 -10.32 20.60
CA THR A 228 -7.85 -9.56 19.38
C THR A 228 -7.48 -8.07 19.42
N PRO A 229 -7.54 -7.35 20.58
CA PRO A 229 -7.04 -5.97 20.63
C PRO A 229 -5.57 -5.82 20.23
N ASN A 230 -4.75 -6.86 20.43
CA ASN A 230 -3.33 -6.85 20.06
C ASN A 230 -3.09 -6.94 18.55
N LEU A 231 -4.12 -7.22 17.74
CA LEU A 231 -4.02 -7.18 16.27
C LEU A 231 -4.17 -5.78 15.69
N MET A 232 -4.59 -4.80 16.50
CA MET A 232 -4.76 -3.42 16.04
C MET A 232 -3.42 -2.88 15.55
N CYS A 233 -3.39 -2.40 14.31
CA CYS A 233 -2.19 -1.86 13.66
C CYS A 233 -1.02 -2.87 13.50
N ALA A 234 -1.27 -4.17 13.70
CA ALA A 234 -0.22 -5.20 13.62
C ALA A 234 0.03 -5.74 12.21
N GLY A 235 -0.85 -5.41 11.24
CA GLY A 235 -0.68 -5.84 9.85
C GLY A 235 -1.01 -7.30 9.56
N ILE A 236 -1.84 -7.95 10.38
CA ILE A 236 -2.13 -9.38 10.24
C ILE A 236 -3.39 -9.58 9.39
N HIS A 237 -3.22 -10.05 8.16
CA HIS A 237 -4.28 -10.35 7.21
C HIS A 237 -4.02 -11.71 6.53
N GLY A 238 -5.01 -12.20 5.79
CA GLY A 238 -5.03 -13.52 5.17
C GLY A 238 -3.79 -13.89 4.37
N ALA A 239 -3.41 -13.03 3.42
CA ALA A 239 -2.26 -13.27 2.56
C ALA A 239 -0.94 -13.36 3.33
N LEU A 240 -0.75 -12.59 4.42
CA LEU A 240 0.39 -12.79 5.32
C LEU A 240 0.38 -14.21 5.92
N LEU A 241 -0.76 -14.68 6.43
CA LEU A 241 -0.86 -16.01 7.06
C LEU A 241 -0.51 -17.14 6.08
N VAL A 242 -0.99 -17.02 4.83
CA VAL A 242 -0.90 -18.07 3.81
C VAL A 242 0.43 -18.02 3.05
N LEU A 243 0.82 -16.84 2.57
CA LEU A 243 1.89 -16.68 1.58
C LEU A 243 3.26 -16.43 2.21
N GLU A 244 3.36 -15.86 3.41
CA GLU A 244 4.66 -15.56 4.03
C GLU A 244 5.27 -16.81 4.68
N PRO A 245 6.32 -17.43 4.12
CA PRO A 245 6.86 -18.68 4.65
C PRO A 245 7.48 -18.55 6.04
N THR A 246 7.96 -17.35 6.41
CA THR A 246 8.59 -17.10 7.73
C THR A 246 7.61 -16.68 8.83
N PHE A 247 6.32 -16.49 8.49
CA PHE A 247 5.27 -16.19 9.45
C PHE A 247 4.53 -17.47 9.86
N THR A 248 4.62 -17.83 11.13
CA THR A 248 4.05 -19.07 11.68
C THR A 248 3.05 -18.80 12.81
N ALA A 249 2.46 -19.88 13.35
CA ALA A 249 1.66 -19.78 14.57
C ALA A 249 2.44 -19.17 15.75
N GLU A 250 3.77 -19.36 15.79
CA GLU A 250 4.63 -18.76 16.82
C GLU A 250 4.76 -17.25 16.60
N SER A 251 4.96 -16.79 15.36
CA SER A 251 4.92 -15.37 14.99
C SER A 251 3.59 -14.72 15.40
N LEU A 252 2.46 -15.39 15.11
CA LEU A 252 1.14 -14.89 15.49
C LEU A 252 0.96 -14.86 17.02
N ALA A 253 1.44 -15.86 17.75
CA ALA A 253 1.39 -15.86 19.22
C ALA A 253 2.18 -14.69 19.82
N GLU A 254 3.33 -14.33 19.24
CA GLU A 254 4.11 -13.15 19.63
C GLU A 254 3.36 -11.85 19.35
N VAL A 255 2.73 -11.71 18.16
CA VAL A 255 1.88 -10.55 17.83
C VAL A 255 0.74 -10.40 18.83
N LEU A 256 0.09 -11.51 19.17
CA LEU A 256 -0.99 -11.57 20.16
C LEU A 256 -0.50 -11.37 21.60
N GLN A 257 0.82 -11.21 21.81
CA GLN A 257 1.46 -11.04 23.12
C GLN A 257 1.17 -12.20 24.09
N MET A 258 0.98 -13.41 23.56
CA MET A 258 0.81 -14.60 24.38
C MET A 258 2.14 -14.94 25.08
N PRO A 259 2.22 -15.07 26.41
CA PRO A 259 3.48 -15.42 27.06
C PRO A 259 3.98 -16.82 26.65
N ALA A 260 5.31 -17.00 26.54
CA ALA A 260 5.92 -18.27 26.13
C ALA A 260 5.54 -19.46 27.04
N HIS A 261 5.33 -19.20 28.33
CA HIS A 261 4.96 -20.21 29.31
C HIS A 261 3.48 -20.65 29.22
N LYS A 262 2.62 -19.95 28.47
CA LYS A 262 1.21 -20.32 28.25
C LYS A 262 1.09 -21.36 27.12
N THR A 263 1.71 -22.52 27.34
CA THR A 263 1.88 -23.57 26.32
C THR A 263 0.56 -24.14 25.80
N LEU A 264 -0.48 -24.24 26.64
CA LEU A 264 -1.80 -24.72 26.22
C LEU A 264 -2.46 -23.77 25.20
N LEU A 265 -2.44 -22.47 25.46
CA LEU A 265 -2.99 -21.45 24.55
C LEU A 265 -2.24 -21.40 23.22
N ARG A 266 -0.90 -21.46 23.28
CA ARG A 266 -0.05 -21.47 22.08
C ARG A 266 -0.28 -22.73 21.24
N ARG A 267 -0.44 -23.89 21.87
CA ARG A 267 -0.79 -25.14 21.18
C ARG A 267 -2.19 -25.08 20.55
N HIS A 268 -3.14 -24.48 21.24
CA HIS A 268 -4.50 -24.26 20.73
C HIS A 268 -4.48 -23.39 19.47
N LEU A 269 -3.81 -22.23 19.53
CA LEU A 269 -3.60 -21.35 18.38
C LEU A 269 -2.92 -22.08 17.21
N ALA A 270 -1.83 -22.80 17.49
CA ALA A 270 -1.07 -23.51 16.46
C ALA A 270 -1.91 -24.60 15.77
N THR A 271 -2.76 -25.30 16.52
CA THR A 271 -3.65 -26.33 15.97
C THR A 271 -4.63 -25.73 14.97
N HIS A 272 -5.33 -24.66 15.34
CA HIS A 272 -6.28 -23.99 14.45
C HIS A 272 -5.62 -23.27 13.27
N PHE A 273 -4.47 -22.64 13.49
CA PHE A 273 -3.67 -22.02 12.43
C PHE A 273 -3.27 -23.05 11.37
N ASN A 274 -2.72 -24.19 11.79
CA ASN A 274 -2.30 -25.25 10.87
C ASN A 274 -3.49 -25.92 10.16
N GLN A 275 -4.61 -26.11 10.86
CA GLN A 275 -5.84 -26.64 10.27
C GLN A 275 -6.36 -25.76 9.13
N MET A 276 -6.33 -24.44 9.32
CA MET A 276 -6.79 -23.46 8.33
C MET A 276 -5.90 -23.45 7.06
N LEU A 277 -4.58 -23.56 7.23
CA LEU A 277 -3.62 -23.49 6.13
C LEU A 277 -3.48 -24.81 5.36
N GLY A 278 -3.65 -25.94 6.04
CA GLY A 278 -3.47 -27.27 5.47
C GLY A 278 -2.01 -27.74 5.43
N PRO A 279 -1.80 -29.05 5.22
CA PRO A 279 -0.50 -29.70 5.42
C PRO A 279 0.60 -29.18 4.50
N ASP A 280 0.28 -28.86 3.23
CA ASP A 280 1.27 -28.45 2.24
C ASP A 280 1.92 -27.10 2.58
N ILE A 281 1.10 -26.14 3.02
CA ILE A 281 1.58 -24.81 3.42
C ILE A 281 2.38 -24.91 4.71
N VAL A 282 1.91 -25.71 5.68
CA VAL A 282 2.61 -25.94 6.95
C VAL A 282 3.97 -26.60 6.71
N ALA A 283 4.04 -27.61 5.84
CA ALA A 283 5.28 -28.27 5.46
C ALA A 283 6.25 -27.27 4.80
N ARG A 284 5.77 -26.48 3.85
CA ARG A 284 6.60 -25.45 3.17
C ARG A 284 7.18 -24.43 4.16
N LYS A 285 6.37 -23.91 5.09
CA LYS A 285 6.83 -22.97 6.14
C LYS A 285 7.95 -23.60 6.98
N ARG A 286 7.78 -24.87 7.38
CA ARG A 286 8.80 -25.62 8.13
C ARG A 286 10.08 -25.78 7.32
N ASP A 287 9.97 -26.14 6.06
CA ASP A 287 11.13 -26.41 5.20
C ASP A 287 11.92 -25.12 4.91
N VAL A 288 11.24 -23.98 4.73
CA VAL A 288 11.90 -22.66 4.62
C VAL A 288 12.61 -22.27 5.90
N LEU A 289 11.98 -22.45 7.07
CA LEU A 289 12.60 -22.13 8.36
C LEU A 289 13.75 -23.07 8.73
N ALA A 290 13.84 -24.25 8.12
CA ALA A 290 14.97 -25.15 8.28
C ALA A 290 16.21 -24.71 7.48
N GLN A 291 16.07 -23.78 6.53
CA GLN A 291 17.19 -23.28 5.73
C GLN A 291 18.12 -22.39 6.56
N PRO A 292 19.44 -22.42 6.30
CA PRO A 292 20.38 -21.58 7.01
C PRO A 292 20.12 -20.10 6.75
N PHE A 293 20.34 -19.27 7.77
CA PHE A 293 20.20 -17.80 7.73
C PHE A 293 18.78 -17.26 7.54
N VAL A 294 17.76 -18.12 7.43
CA VAL A 294 16.36 -17.69 7.47
C VAL A 294 15.98 -17.35 8.91
N VAL A 295 15.34 -16.20 9.09
CA VAL A 295 14.88 -15.71 10.40
C VAL A 295 13.37 -15.78 10.43
N GLN A 296 12.81 -16.36 11.48
CA GLN A 296 11.36 -16.34 11.71
C GLN A 296 10.88 -14.91 11.91
N LEU A 297 9.78 -14.54 11.26
CA LEU A 297 9.21 -13.21 11.36
C LEU A 297 8.68 -12.98 12.78
N SER A 298 9.04 -11.83 13.38
CA SER A 298 8.55 -11.40 14.69
C SER A 298 8.23 -9.90 14.71
N PRO A 299 7.37 -9.43 15.62
CA PRO A 299 7.07 -8.00 15.78
C PRO A 299 8.31 -7.16 16.14
N ALA A 300 9.31 -7.78 16.78
CA ALA A 300 10.53 -7.11 17.22
C ALA A 300 11.58 -6.96 16.11
N LEU A 301 11.45 -7.71 15.01
CA LEU A 301 12.42 -7.74 13.93
C LEU A 301 12.37 -6.45 13.11
N ARG A 302 13.50 -5.77 12.96
CA ARG A 302 13.61 -4.49 12.23
C ARG A 302 14.38 -4.65 10.93
N VAL A 303 13.97 -3.90 9.91
CA VAL A 303 14.66 -3.82 8.62
C VAL A 303 15.70 -2.71 8.65
N ARG A 304 16.88 -3.01 8.13
CA ARG A 304 17.98 -2.06 7.91
C ARG A 304 18.44 -2.14 6.46
N LEU A 305 18.78 -0.99 5.89
CA LEU A 305 19.38 -0.95 4.56
C LEU A 305 20.86 -1.32 4.62
N LEU A 306 21.29 -2.14 3.67
CA LEU A 306 22.71 -2.33 3.38
C LEU A 306 23.29 -1.01 2.86
N LYS A 307 24.44 -0.59 3.42
CA LYS A 307 25.14 0.59 2.93
C LYS A 307 25.99 0.20 1.72
N LYS A 308 25.82 0.88 0.59
CA LYS A 308 26.71 0.75 -0.59
C LYS A 308 28.10 1.30 -0.24
N GLY A 309 29.10 0.43 -0.10
CA GLY A 309 30.50 0.78 0.18
C GLY A 309 31.18 -0.17 1.20
N PHE A 310 32.50 -0.37 1.08
CA PHE A 310 33.33 -1.32 1.83
C PHE A 310 32.91 -1.49 3.30
N SER A 311 32.20 -2.57 3.63
CA SER A 311 31.79 -2.83 5.00
C SER A 311 32.88 -3.63 5.73
N LEU A 312 33.51 -2.99 6.71
CA LEU A 312 34.03 -3.70 7.88
C LEU A 312 32.86 -4.48 8.51
N SER A 313 33.06 -5.77 8.74
CA SER A 313 32.11 -6.71 9.36
C SER A 313 31.33 -6.06 10.51
N ARG A 314 30.10 -5.62 10.24
CA ARG A 314 29.20 -5.13 11.27
C ARG A 314 28.63 -6.33 12.02
N LYS A 315 28.71 -6.33 13.36
CA LYS A 315 28.03 -7.34 14.17
C LYS A 315 26.53 -7.27 13.86
N LYS A 316 25.99 -8.30 13.19
CA LYS A 316 24.56 -8.45 12.95
C LYS A 316 23.86 -8.55 14.30
N SER A 317 22.97 -7.60 14.58
CA SER A 317 22.10 -7.66 15.76
C SER A 317 21.09 -8.79 15.57
N LYS A 318 20.76 -9.51 16.66
CA LYS A 318 19.81 -10.64 16.64
C LYS A 318 18.41 -10.25 16.15
N ASN A 319 18.04 -8.97 16.25
CA ASN A 319 16.72 -8.45 15.89
C ASN A 319 16.74 -7.51 14.66
N GLU A 320 17.74 -7.66 13.78
CA GLU A 320 17.83 -6.88 12.54
C GLU A 320 18.00 -7.77 11.32
N VAL A 321 17.24 -7.48 10.26
CA VAL A 321 17.42 -8.03 8.91
C VAL A 321 17.92 -6.92 8.01
N TYR A 322 18.86 -7.26 7.14
CA TYR A 322 19.48 -6.33 6.21
C TYR A 322 18.98 -6.62 4.80
N VAL A 323 18.52 -5.57 4.10
CA VAL A 323 17.96 -5.65 2.74
C VAL A 323 18.64 -4.62 1.85
N GLU A 324 18.65 -4.89 0.54
CA GLU A 324 19.19 -3.93 -0.42
C GLU A 324 18.24 -2.73 -0.58
N PRO A 325 18.74 -1.47 -0.65
CA PRO A 325 17.89 -0.29 -0.77
C PRO A 325 16.89 -0.33 -1.95
N ASP A 326 17.36 -0.83 -3.08
CA ASP A 326 16.62 -0.87 -4.34
C ASP A 326 15.78 -2.14 -4.50
N GLU A 327 15.81 -3.04 -3.52
CA GLU A 327 15.02 -4.28 -3.55
C GLU A 327 13.52 -3.95 -3.51
N LEU A 328 12.76 -4.46 -4.48
CA LEU A 328 11.31 -4.32 -4.51
C LEU A 328 10.69 -4.99 -3.29
N VAL A 329 9.72 -4.31 -2.68
CA VAL A 329 8.96 -4.83 -1.53
C VAL A 329 8.26 -6.14 -1.89
N CYS A 330 7.65 -6.21 -3.08
CA CYS A 330 7.04 -7.41 -3.61
C CYS A 330 7.66 -7.74 -4.96
N GLN A 331 8.52 -8.76 -5.00
CA GLN A 331 9.10 -9.27 -6.24
C GLN A 331 8.00 -9.69 -7.23
N PRO A 332 8.17 -9.47 -8.55
CA PRO A 332 7.15 -9.69 -9.58
C PRO A 332 6.61 -11.11 -9.63
#